data_AF-A0A1Y6CYM5-F1
#
_entry.id   AF-A0A1Y6CYM5-F1
#
_cell.length_a   1.000
_cell.length_b   1.000
_cell.length_c   1.000
_cell.angle_alpha   90.00
_cell.angle_beta   90.00
_cell.angle_gamma   90.00
#
_symmetry.space_group_name_H-M   'P 1'
#
loop_
_entity.id
_entity.type
_entity.pdbx_description
1 polymer ?
#
loop_
_entity_poly.entity_id
_entity_poly.type
_entity_poly.pdbx_seq_one_letter_code
_entity_poly.pdbx_strand_id
1 'polypeptide(L)'
;MSELRSQAETVLALSRRLLALATQGAWAGIAEAERRRTEALSQLFLIDLSDPEDRRFLTDTVENILALDAQTVALVEQERDQAAGQLRQIQLGRQGKNAYLAVRDESSY
;
A
#
# COMPACT_ATOMS: atom_id res chain seq x y z
N MET A 1 -14.62 -22.19 -16.14
CA MET A 1 -13.51 -21.67 -15.32
C MET A 1 -13.74 -22.19 -13.91
N SER A 2 -12.75 -22.82 -13.25
CA SER A 2 -12.95 -23.38 -11.91
C SER A 2 -13.11 -22.25 -10.87
N GLU A 3 -13.80 -22.53 -9.77
CA GLU A 3 -13.99 -21.58 -8.67
C GLU A 3 -12.64 -21.07 -8.15
N LEU A 4 -11.64 -21.96 -8.05
CA LEU A 4 -10.26 -21.61 -7.73
C LEU A 4 -9.69 -20.53 -8.64
N ARG A 5 -9.79 -20.73 -9.96
CA ARG A 5 -9.22 -19.79 -10.94
C ARG A 5 -9.89 -18.42 -10.86
N SER A 6 -11.22 -18.41 -10.74
CA SER A 6 -11.99 -17.16 -10.57
C SER A 6 -11.56 -16.38 -9.32
N GLN A 7 -11.36 -17.07 -8.19
CA GLN A 7 -10.96 -16.43 -6.95
C GLN A 7 -9.50 -15.96 -6.98
N ALA A 8 -8.60 -16.75 -7.56
CA ALA A 8 -7.20 -16.41 -7.75
C ALA A 8 -7.03 -15.19 -8.67
N GLU A 9 -7.78 -15.13 -9.77
CA GLU A 9 -7.83 -13.95 -10.65
C GLU A 9 -8.38 -12.72 -9.92
N THR A 10 -9.37 -12.89 -9.04
CA THR A 10 -9.92 -11.81 -8.22
C THR A 10 -8.87 -11.24 -7.28
N VAL A 11 -8.11 -12.09 -6.58
CA VAL A 11 -7.01 -11.65 -5.71
C VAL A 11 -5.91 -10.96 -6.51
N LEU A 12 -5.56 -11.48 -7.68
CA LEU A 12 -4.55 -10.88 -8.56
C LEU A 12 -5.00 -9.50 -9.06
N ALA A 13 -6.27 -9.35 -9.43
CA ALA A 13 -6.85 -8.08 -9.84
C ALA A 13 -6.85 -7.05 -8.70
N LEU A 14 -7.18 -7.47 -7.48
CA LEU A 14 -7.14 -6.61 -6.29
C LEU A 14 -5.71 -6.22 -5.92
N SER A 15 -4.73 -7.12 -6.07
CA SER A 15 -3.31 -6.82 -5.85
C SER A 15 -2.77 -5.80 -6.86
N ARG A 16 -3.14 -5.94 -8.14
CA ARG A 16 -2.85 -4.91 -9.17
C ARG A 16 -3.52 -3.58 -8.85
N ARG A 17 -4.75 -3.61 -8.32
CA ARG A 17 -5.49 -2.40 -7.93
C ARG A 17 -4.81 -1.70 -6.76
N LEU A 18 -4.33 -2.43 -5.77
CA LEU A 18 -3.56 -1.86 -4.64
C LEU A 18 -2.30 -1.17 -5.13
N LEU A 19 -1.52 -1.81 -6.00
CA LEU A 19 -0.34 -1.20 -6.59
C LEU A 19 -0.69 0.08 -7.36
N ALA A 20 -1.76 0.06 -8.16
CA ALA A 20 -2.22 1.23 -8.90
C ALA A 20 -2.65 2.37 -7.97
N LEU A 21 -3.36 2.07 -6.88
CA LEU A 21 -3.76 3.05 -5.87
C LEU A 21 -2.55 3.66 -5.16
N ALA A 22 -1.57 2.84 -4.78
CA ALA A 22 -0.33 3.30 -4.16
C ALA A 22 0.47 4.20 -5.12
N THR A 23 0.60 3.80 -6.39
CA THR A 23 1.27 4.59 -7.43
C THR A 23 0.60 5.95 -7.66
N GLN A 24 -0.72 6.01 -7.55
CA GLN A 24 -1.50 7.25 -7.73
C GLN A 24 -1.61 8.10 -6.46
N GLY A 25 -1.06 7.65 -5.32
CA GLY A 25 -1.26 8.29 -4.02
C GLY A 25 -2.72 8.28 -3.55
N ALA A 26 -3.54 7.37 -4.08
CA ALA A 26 -4.97 7.27 -3.80
C ALA A 26 -5.24 6.47 -2.50
N TRP A 27 -4.65 6.93 -1.40
CA TRP A 27 -4.56 6.21 -0.12
C TRP A 27 -5.92 5.79 0.45
N ALA A 28 -6.96 6.63 0.29
CA ALA A 28 -8.31 6.33 0.77
C ALA A 28 -8.89 5.04 0.19
N GLY A 29 -8.49 4.65 -1.03
CA GLY A 29 -8.97 3.44 -1.69
C GLY A 29 -8.24 2.16 -1.27
N ILE A 30 -7.09 2.27 -0.60
CA ILE A 30 -6.23 1.11 -0.28
C ILE A 30 -6.90 0.21 0.76
N ALA A 31 -7.45 0.79 1.83
CA ALA A 31 -8.06 0.00 2.92
C ALA A 31 -9.21 -0.88 2.43
N GLU A 32 -10.07 -0.34 1.57
CA GLU A 32 -11.20 -1.10 1.01
C GLU A 32 -10.74 -2.17 0.02
N ALA A 33 -9.75 -1.86 -0.83
CA ALA A 33 -9.17 -2.84 -1.74
C ALA A 33 -8.49 -4.00 -0.98
N GLU A 34 -7.78 -3.70 0.12
CA GLU A 34 -7.13 -4.70 0.97
C GLU A 34 -8.12 -5.59 1.69
N ARG A 35 -9.21 -5.00 2.23
CA ARG A 35 -10.29 -5.75 2.87
C ARG A 35 -10.88 -6.78 1.91
N ARG A 36 -11.24 -6.34 0.70
CA ARG A 36 -11.77 -7.23 -0.35
C ARG A 36 -10.77 -8.30 -0.77
N ARG A 37 -9.48 -7.96 -0.82
CA ARG A 37 -8.42 -8.92 -1.16
C ARG A 37 -8.30 -10.00 -0.09
N THR A 38 -8.34 -9.61 1.18
CA THR A 38 -8.28 -10.52 2.33
C THR A 38 -9.47 -11.48 2.35
N GLU A 39 -10.67 -10.98 2.04
CA GLU A 39 -11.88 -11.79 1.91
C GLU A 39 -11.73 -12.83 0.78
N ALA A 40 -11.25 -12.42 -0.39
CA ALA A 40 -11.04 -13.33 -1.53
C ALA A 40 -9.93 -14.36 -1.27
N LEU A 41 -8.82 -13.96 -0.62
CA LEU A 41 -7.77 -14.87 -0.15
C LEU A 41 -8.33 -15.93 0.82
N SER A 42 -9.17 -15.50 1.76
CA SER A 42 -9.80 -16.42 2.71
C SER A 42 -10.65 -17.47 2.01
N GLN A 43 -11.36 -17.09 0.94
CA GLN A 43 -12.12 -18.04 0.12
C GLN A 43 -11.21 -19.01 -0.64
N LEU A 44 -10.07 -18.55 -1.18
CA LEU A 44 -9.09 -19.43 -1.83
C LEU A 44 -8.55 -20.52 -0.91
N PHE A 45 -8.26 -20.18 0.35
CA PHE A 45 -7.73 -21.14 1.32
C PHE A 45 -8.73 -22.26 1.68
N LEU A 46 -10.01 -22.10 1.35
CA LEU A 46 -11.03 -23.13 1.58
C LEU A 46 -11.18 -24.11 0.41
N ILE A 47 -10.56 -23.83 -0.74
CA ILE A 47 -10.72 -24.64 -1.94
C ILE A 47 -9.72 -25.80 -1.92
N ASP A 48 -10.22 -27.00 -2.19
CA ASP A 48 -9.39 -28.21 -2.26
C ASP A 48 -8.53 -28.23 -3.54
N LEU A 49 -7.25 -28.56 -3.38
CA LEU A 49 -6.22 -28.53 -4.43
C LEU A 49 -5.93 -29.92 -4.99
N SER A 50 -6.99 -30.61 -5.41
CA SER A 50 -6.88 -31.98 -5.93
C SER A 50 -6.22 -32.05 -7.32
N ASP A 51 -6.44 -31.05 -8.19
CA ASP A 51 -5.94 -31.03 -9.57
C ASP A 51 -4.50 -30.45 -9.68
N PRO A 52 -3.53 -31.21 -10.25
CA PRO A 52 -2.18 -30.71 -10.53
C PRO A 52 -2.10 -29.42 -11.36
N GLU A 53 -3.00 -29.22 -12.33
CA GLU A 53 -3.00 -28.00 -13.16
C GLU A 53 -3.41 -26.78 -12.35
N ASP A 54 -4.41 -26.91 -11.49
CA ASP A 54 -4.86 -25.83 -10.61
C ASP A 54 -3.81 -25.49 -9.55
N ARG A 55 -3.03 -26.48 -9.07
CA ARG A 55 -1.86 -26.22 -8.21
C ARG A 55 -0.81 -25.38 -8.92
N ARG A 56 -0.44 -25.74 -10.15
CA ARG A 56 0.56 -25.00 -10.94
C ARG A 56 0.09 -23.57 -11.21
N PHE A 57 -1.15 -23.40 -11.63
CA PHE A 57 -1.76 -22.10 -11.86
C PHE A 57 -1.75 -21.23 -10.58
N LEU A 58 -2.07 -21.83 -9.42
CA LEU A 58 -2.05 -21.11 -8.16
C LEU A 58 -0.63 -20.72 -7.74
N THR A 59 0.36 -21.59 -7.96
CA THR A 59 1.78 -21.25 -7.74
C THR A 59 2.19 -20.02 -8.53
N ASP A 60 1.94 -20.02 -9.85
CA ASP A 60 2.26 -18.87 -10.71
C ASP A 60 1.52 -17.60 -10.26
N THR A 61 0.28 -17.75 -9.79
CA THR A 61 -0.52 -16.62 -9.30
C THR A 61 0.02 -16.06 -7.99
N VAL A 62 0.44 -16.91 -7.05
CA VAL A 62 1.04 -16.50 -5.77
C VAL A 62 2.35 -15.76 -6.00
N GLU A 63 3.21 -16.24 -6.89
CA GLU A 63 4.46 -15.54 -7.24
C GLU A 63 4.19 -14.13 -7.78
N ASN A 64 3.17 -13.98 -8.63
CA ASN A 64 2.76 -12.67 -9.14
C ASN A 64 2.21 -11.76 -8.04
N ILE A 65 1.41 -12.29 -7.11
CA ILE A 65 0.88 -11.51 -5.97
C ILE A 65 2.03 -11.03 -5.09
N LEU A 66 2.98 -11.90 -4.73
CA LEU A 66 4.13 -11.53 -3.91
C LEU A 66 4.98 -10.44 -4.56
N ALA A 67 5.19 -10.51 -5.88
CA ALA A 67 5.91 -9.48 -6.62
C ALA A 67 5.18 -8.13 -6.62
N LEU A 68 3.85 -8.13 -6.71
CA LEU A 68 3.04 -6.91 -6.63
C LEU A 68 3.02 -6.33 -5.21
N ASP A 69 2.98 -7.19 -4.20
CA ASP A 69 3.01 -6.77 -2.79
C ASP A 69 4.32 -6.12 -2.42
N ALA A 70 5.45 -6.71 -2.84
CA ALA A 70 6.77 -6.11 -2.62
C ALA A 70 6.87 -4.70 -3.23
N GLN A 71 6.36 -4.52 -4.46
CA GLN A 71 6.32 -3.20 -5.11
C GLN A 71 5.41 -2.21 -4.37
N THR A 72 4.24 -2.68 -3.93
CA THR A 72 3.27 -1.84 -3.20
C THR A 72 3.84 -1.38 -1.87
N VAL A 73 4.46 -2.27 -1.10
CA VAL A 73 5.11 -1.95 0.18
C VAL A 73 6.22 -0.92 -0.01
N ALA A 74 7.11 -1.12 -0.99
CA ALA A 74 8.19 -0.19 -1.28
C ALA A 74 7.68 1.24 -1.57
N LEU A 75 6.59 1.37 -2.34
CA LEU A 75 5.96 2.66 -2.62
C LEU A 75 5.35 3.29 -1.36
N VAL A 76 4.63 2.50 -0.56
CA VAL A 76 4.03 2.98 0.69
C VAL A 76 5.09 3.48 1.67
N GLU A 77 6.19 2.74 1.81
CA GLU A 77 7.31 3.14 2.67
C GLU A 77 7.98 4.42 2.18
N GLN A 78 8.25 4.51 0.88
CA GLN A 78 8.82 5.72 0.27
C GLN A 78 7.95 6.95 0.54
N GLU A 79 6.64 6.87 0.29
CA GLU A 79 5.72 7.98 0.47
C GLU A 79 5.56 8.37 1.95
N ARG A 80 5.53 7.38 2.85
CA ARG A 80 5.54 7.63 4.30
C ARG A 80 6.78 8.41 4.73
N ASP A 81 7.94 8.00 4.25
CA ASP A 81 9.22 8.61 4.63
C ASP A 81 9.35 10.02 4.06
N GLN A 82 8.86 10.26 2.83
CA GLN A 82 8.76 11.60 2.24
C GLN A 82 7.83 12.51 3.06
N ALA A 83 6.63 12.04 3.42
CA ALA A 83 5.68 12.81 4.23
C ALA A 83 6.27 13.16 5.61
N ALA A 84 6.97 12.22 6.25
CA ALA A 84 7.67 12.46 7.51
C ALA A 84 8.80 13.50 7.36
N GLY A 85 9.54 13.47 6.23
CA GLY A 85 10.51 14.49 5.87
C GLY A 85 9.90 15.88 5.74
N GLN A 86 8.80 16.00 5.00
CA GLN A 86 8.09 17.27 4.80
C GLN A 86 7.53 17.84 6.11
N LEU A 87 6.95 17.01 6.98
CA LEU A 87 6.47 17.44 8.30
C LEU A 87 7.59 18.03 9.17
N ARG A 88 8.77 17.40 9.18
CA ARG A 88 9.93 17.93 9.91
C ARG A 88 10.38 19.29 9.37
N GLN A 89 10.39 19.46 8.05
CA GLN A 89 10.71 20.77 7.43
C GLN A 89 9.71 21.86 7.84
N ILE A 90 8.41 21.54 7.87
CA ILE A 90 7.37 22.47 8.32
C ILE A 90 7.57 22.85 9.79
N GLN A 91 7.89 21.88 10.66
CA GLN A 91 8.15 22.13 12.07
C GLN A 91 9.36 23.03 12.27
N LEU A 92 10.47 22.77 11.57
CA LEU A 92 11.67 23.61 11.61
C LEU A 92 11.37 25.04 11.11
N GLY A 93 10.62 25.19 10.02
CA GLY A 93 10.19 26.50 9.52
C GLY A 93 9.35 27.29 10.54
N ARG A 94 8.45 26.62 11.26
CA ARG A 94 7.67 27.23 12.36
C ARG A 94 8.58 27.67 13.51
N GLN A 95 9.53 26.83 13.91
CA GLN A 95 10.50 27.17 14.97
C GLN A 95 11.37 28.36 14.57
N GLY A 96 11.90 28.38 13.35
CA GLY A 96 12.69 29.50 12.83
C GLY A 96 11.91 30.81 12.77
N LYS A 97 10.64 30.77 12.31
CA LYS A 97 9.75 31.93 12.34
C LYS A 97 9.56 32.46 13.77
N ASN A 98 9.32 31.56 14.73
CA ASN A 98 9.11 31.95 16.12
C ASN A 98 10.40 32.54 16.74
N ALA A 99 11.57 31.98 16.43
CA ALA A 99 12.85 32.52 16.87
C ALA A 99 13.10 33.93 16.31
N TYR A 100 12.79 34.16 15.04
CA TYR A 100 12.93 35.47 14.42
C TYR A 100 11.99 36.52 15.04
N LEU A 101 10.75 36.13 15.35
CA LEU A 101 9.80 37.01 16.02
C LEU A 101 10.24 37.34 17.46
N ALA A 102 10.76 36.36 18.20
CA ALA A 102 11.24 36.58 19.56
C ALA A 102 12.42 37.58 19.62
N VAL A 103 13.41 37.44 18.74
CA VAL A 103 14.55 38.37 18.66
C VAL A 103 14.10 39.79 18.26
N ARG A 104 13.11 39.90 17.35
CA ARG A 104 12.57 41.20 16.94
C ARG A 104 11.86 41.92 18.09
N ASP A 105 11.12 41.19 18.91
CA ASP A 105 10.40 41.77 20.05
C ASP A 105 11.36 42.14 21.20
N GLU A 106 12.46 41.41 21.39
CA GLU A 106 13.53 41.74 22.35
C GLU A 106 14.37 42.96 21.91
N SER A 107 14.49 43.23 20.61
CA SER A 107 15.24 44.37 20.07
C SER A 107 14.45 45.70 20.11
N SER A 108 13.25 45.71 20.68
CA SER A 108 12.36 46.87 20.79
C SER A 108 12.31 47.52 22.19
N TYR A 109 13.21 47.13 23.10
CA TYR A 109 13.43 47.76 24.41
C TYR A 109 14.80 48.46 24.48
#